data_AF-A0A967QJY5-F1
#
_entry.id   AF-A0A967QJY5-F1
#
_cell.length_a   1.000
_cell.length_b   1.000
_cell.length_c   1.000
_cell.angle_alpha   90.00
_cell.angle_beta   90.00
_cell.angle_gamma   90.00
#
_symmetry.space_group_name_H-M   'P 1'
#
loop_
_entity.id
_entity.type
_entity.pdbx_description
1 polymer ?
#
loop_
_entity_poly.entity_id
_entity_poly.type
_entity_poly.pdbx_seq_one_letter_code
_entity_poly.pdbx_strand_id
1 'polypeptide(L)' 'MLTNADLEQLTETTDEWITTRTGIKERRISHVEVSDMAAVAGLHALAAAGLEPADIDLVLLATCS' A
#
# COMPACT_ATOMS: atom_id res chain seq x y z
N MET A 1 2.69 -5.87 9.95
CA MET A 1 2.89 -4.41 9.98
C MET A 1 4.32 -4.16 10.43
N LEU A 2 4.98 -3.14 9.91
CA LEU A 2 6.36 -2.79 10.31
C LEU A 2 6.34 -1.37 10.89
N THR A 3 6.62 -1.26 12.18
CA THR A 3 6.62 -0.01 12.93
C THR A 3 7.98 0.67 12.86
N ASN A 4 8.06 1.95 13.27
CA ASN A 4 9.35 2.61 13.41
C ASN A 4 10.24 1.94 14.47
N ALA A 5 9.67 1.47 15.57
CA ALA A 5 10.40 0.74 16.62
C ALA A 5 11.03 -0.56 16.11
N ASP A 6 10.39 -1.24 15.15
CA ASP A 6 10.98 -2.41 14.52
C ASP A 6 12.20 -2.03 13.66
N LEU A 7 12.20 -0.84 13.04
CA LEU A 7 13.32 -0.38 12.20
C LEU A 7 14.52 0.11 12.99
N GLU A 8 14.30 0.70 14.17
CA GLU A 8 15.38 1.08 15.08
C GLU A 8 16.23 -0.14 15.47
N GLN A 9 15.63 -1.34 15.50
CA GLN A 9 16.33 -2.60 15.76
C GLN A 9 17.07 -3.15 14.54
N LEU A 10 16.69 -2.73 13.34
CA LEU A 10 17.22 -3.24 12.07
C LEU A 10 18.26 -2.31 11.43
N THR A 11 18.23 -1.02 11.79
CA THR A 11 19.02 0.05 11.17
C THR A 11 19.28 1.20 12.13
N GLU A 12 20.30 2.02 11.86
CA GLU A 12 20.63 3.22 12.65
C GLU A 12 19.63 4.36 12.36
N THR A 13 18.44 4.29 12.96
CA THR A 13 17.37 5.29 12.83
C THR A 13 16.60 5.44 14.15
N THR A 14 15.77 6.47 14.27
CA THR A 14 14.82 6.65 15.38
C THR A 14 13.42 7.03 14.89
N ASP A 15 12.37 6.72 15.66
CA ASP A 15 10.99 7.14 15.40
C ASP A 15 10.87 8.66 15.31
N GLU A 16 11.57 9.39 16.19
CA GLU A 16 11.62 10.85 16.15
C GLU A 16 12.17 11.35 14.81
N TRP A 17 13.28 10.78 14.35
CA TRP A 17 13.89 11.16 13.08
C TRP A 17 12.98 10.85 11.88
N ILE A 18 12.40 9.64 11.82
CA ILE A 18 11.51 9.21 10.72
C ILE A 18 10.25 10.09 10.70
N THR A 19 9.61 10.26 11.86
CA THR A 19 8.33 10.98 11.95
C THR A 19 8.50 12.45 11.65
N THR A 20 9.53 13.10 12.19
CA THR A 20 9.74 14.54 11.98
C THR A 20 9.97 14.89 10.52
N ARG A 21 10.61 13.99 9.76
CA ARG A 21 10.92 14.22 8.34
C ARG A 21 9.84 13.76 7.37
N THR A 22 9.11 12.70 7.69
CA THR A 22 8.21 12.03 6.74
C THR A 22 6.77 11.92 7.21
N GLY A 23 6.51 12.09 8.52
CA GLY A 23 5.22 11.81 9.13
C GLY A 23 4.86 10.32 9.25
N ILE A 24 5.73 9.41 8.80
CA ILE A 24 5.44 7.97 8.77
C ILE A 24 5.68 7.36 10.15
N LYS A 25 4.68 6.62 10.67
CA LYS A 25 4.76 5.84 11.92
C LYS A 25 4.92 4.34 11.69
N GLU A 26 4.32 3.85 10.62
CA GLU A 26 4.28 2.44 10.28
C GLU A 26 4.14 2.26 8.77
N ARG A 27 4.47 1.07 8.29
CA ARG A 27 4.25 0.66 6.91
C ARG A 27 3.72 -0.76 6.83
N ARG A 28 3.02 -1.04 5.74
CA ARG A 28 2.51 -2.37 5.42
C ARG A 28 3.52 -3.08 4.54
N ILE A 29 3.84 -4.33 4.90
CA ILE A 29 4.69 -5.23 4.11
C ILE A 29 3.75 -6.29 3.56
N SER A 30 3.69 -6.41 2.24
CA SER A 30 2.87 -7.42 1.59
C SER A 30 3.55 -8.79 1.64
N HIS A 31 2.74 -9.84 1.70
CA HIS A 31 3.16 -11.23 1.50
C HIS A 31 2.58 -11.82 0.20
N VAL A 32 1.89 -10.99 -0.58
CA VAL A 32 1.27 -11.32 -1.87
C VAL A 32 1.77 -10.36 -2.94
N GLU A 33 1.60 -10.77 -4.19
CA GLU A 33 2.05 -10.01 -5.35
C GLU A 33 1.22 -8.73 -5.55
N VAL A 34 1.80 -7.77 -6.28
CA VAL A 34 1.14 -6.49 -6.60
C VAL A 34 -0.16 -6.71 -7.38
N SER A 35 -0.22 -7.74 -8.24
CA SER A 35 -1.43 -8.10 -8.99
C SER A 35 -2.61 -8.46 -8.08
N ASP A 36 -2.36 -9.19 -6.99
CA ASP A 36 -3.41 -9.64 -6.07
C ASP A 36 -3.97 -8.45 -5.29
N MET A 37 -3.07 -7.56 -4.82
CA MET A 37 -3.48 -6.33 -4.15
C MET A 37 -4.27 -5.40 -5.08
N ALA A 38 -3.82 -5.26 -6.33
CA ALA A 38 -4.48 -4.43 -7.33
C ALA A 38 -5.88 -4.96 -7.68
N ALA A 39 -6.05 -6.28 -7.79
CA ALA A 39 -7.35 -6.90 -8.04
C ALA A 39 -8.35 -6.60 -6.92
N VAL A 40 -7.95 -6.78 -5.66
CA VAL A 40 -8.80 -6.46 -4.50
C VAL A 40 -9.14 -4.98 -4.45
N ALA A 41 -8.17 -4.10 -4.67
CA ALA A 41 -8.40 -2.65 -4.71
C ALA A 41 -9.37 -2.26 -5.83
N GLY A 42 -9.25 -2.86 -7.01
CA GLY A 42 -10.15 -2.66 -8.15
C GLY A 42 -11.59 -3.08 -7.84
N LEU A 43 -11.79 -4.25 -7.22
CA LEU A 43 -13.12 -4.71 -6.81
C LEU A 43 -13.77 -3.78 -5.78
N HIS A 44 -12.99 -3.27 -4.81
CA HIS A 44 -13.50 -2.28 -3.87
C HIS A 44 -13.87 -0.96 -4.56
N ALA A 45 -13.10 -0.52 -5.56
CA ALA A 45 -13.40 0.69 -6.33
C ALA A 45 -14.68 0.53 -7.15
N LEU A 46 -14.88 -0.62 -7.80
CA LEU A 46 -16.12 -0.95 -8.52
C LEU A 46 -17.34 -0.93 -7.58
N ALA A 47 -17.21 -1.57 -6.41
CA ALA A 47 -18.28 -1.59 -5.41
C ALA A 47 -18.61 -0.18 -4.90
N ALA A 48 -17.60 0.68 -4.70
CA ALA A 48 -17.81 2.06 -4.28
C ALA A 48 -18.45 2.92 -5.37
N ALA A 49 -18.14 2.63 -6.65
CA ALA A 49 -18.72 3.31 -7.81
C ALA A 49 -20.11 2.77 -8.20
N GLY A 50 -20.50 1.59 -7.72
CA GLY A 50 -21.73 0.90 -8.11
C GLY A 50 -21.72 0.40 -9.55
N LEU A 51 -20.54 0.05 -10.07
CA LEU A 51 -20.34 -0.44 -11.43
C LEU A 51 -20.04 -1.94 -11.43
N GLU A 52 -20.44 -2.62 -12.50
CA GLU A 52 -20.02 -3.99 -12.77
C GLU A 52 -18.67 -4.02 -13.50
N PRO A 53 -17.89 -5.11 -13.39
CA PRO A 53 -16.64 -5.24 -14.14
C PRO A 53 -16.81 -5.10 -15.65
N ALA A 54 -17.98 -5.45 -16.19
CA ALA A 54 -18.30 -5.33 -17.60
C ALA A 54 -18.48 -3.87 -18.07
N ASP A 55 -18.67 -2.92 -17.16
CA ASP A 55 -18.81 -1.49 -17.47
C ASP A 55 -17.44 -0.81 -17.70
N ILE A 56 -16.33 -1.53 -17.52
CA ILE A 56 -14.97 -0.98 -17.62
C ILE A 56 -14.35 -1.29 -18.98
N ASP A 57 -14.10 -0.24 -19.76
CA ASP A 57 -13.48 -0.34 -21.09
C ASP A 57 -11.95 -0.45 -21.05
N LEU A 58 -11.31 -0.02 -19.95
CA LEU A 58 -9.86 0.03 -19.82
C LEU A 58 -9.41 -0.24 -18.38
N VAL A 59 -8.43 -1.13 -18.23
CA VAL A 59 -7.72 -1.36 -16.97
C VAL A 59 -6.26 -0.94 -17.15
N LEU A 60 -5.81 0.04 -16.36
CA LEU A 60 -4.42 0.51 -16.35
C LEU A 60 -3.79 0.27 -14.98
N LEU A 61 -2.69 -0.47 -14.95
CA LEU A 61 -1.89 -0.69 -13.74
C LEU A 61 -0.62 0.15 -13.80
N ALA A 62 -0.58 1.25 -13.04
CA ALA A 62 0.64 2.04 -12.88
C ALA A 62 1.54 1.37 -11.83
N THR A 63 2.66 0.80 -12.27
CA THR A 63 3.62 0.15 -11.37
C THR A 63 5.08 0.40 -11.76
N CYS A 64 5.96 0.45 -10.75
CA CYS A 64 7.42 0.43 -10.84
C CYS A 64 8.03 -0.39 -9.69
N SER A 65 7.21 -1.28 -9.12
CA SER A 65 7.46 -2.11 -7.93
C SER A 65 8.50 -3.19 -8.17
#